data_AF-A0A2V6D6I0-F1
#
_entry.id   AF-A0A2V6D6I0-F1
#
_cell.length_a   1.000
_cell.length_b   1.000
_cell.length_c   1.000
_cell.angle_alpha   90.00
_cell.angle_beta   90.00
_cell.angle_gamma   90.00
#
_symmetry.space_group_name_H-M   'P 1'
#
loop_
_entity.id
_entity.type
_entity.pdbx_description
1 polymer ?
#
loop_
_entity_poly.entity_id
_entity_poly.type
_entity_poly.pdbx_seq_one_letter_code
_entity_poly.pdbx_strand_id
1 'polypeptide(L)'
;MGRLTKVYRELLDAIGEDGDRQGLAKTPARAARAMEFLTQGYRQSVEEIVNNAVFDSEASEIILVKDIELYSMCEHHLLPFIGRAHVAYIPNGKVIGLSKVARIVDVFARRLQIQENLTTQIAESLMDCLEPNGVAVVVEAKHL
;
A
#
# COMPACT_ATOMS: atom_id res chain seq x y z
N MET A 1 -22.60 13.87 9.41
CA MET A 1 -21.42 14.07 8.53
C MET A 1 -20.17 13.63 9.28
N GLY A 2 -19.40 12.69 8.73
CA GLY A 2 -18.18 12.18 9.38
C GLY A 2 -17.10 13.26 9.52
N ARG A 3 -16.13 13.06 10.42
CA ARG A 3 -15.07 14.04 10.72
C ARG A 3 -14.28 14.45 9.48
N LEU A 4 -13.79 13.50 8.69
CA LEU A 4 -13.05 13.78 7.45
C LEU A 4 -13.88 14.55 6.41
N THR A 5 -15.18 14.27 6.30
CA THR A 5 -16.06 15.00 5.39
C THR A 5 -16.14 16.49 5.76
N LYS A 6 -16.12 16.83 7.05
CA LYS A 6 -16.07 18.25 7.48
C LYS A 6 -14.74 18.89 7.11
N VAL A 7 -13.63 18.22 7.39
CA VAL A 7 -12.28 18.71 7.05
C VAL A 7 -12.13 18.97 5.56
N TYR A 8 -12.64 18.08 4.70
CA TYR A 8 -12.60 18.32 3.26
C TYR A 8 -13.50 19.47 2.79
N ARG A 9 -14.61 19.76 3.49
CA ARG A 9 -15.41 20.94 3.18
C ARG A 9 -14.65 22.21 3.55
N GLU A 10 -14.09 22.26 4.75
CA GLU A 10 -13.26 23.37 5.22
C GLU A 10 -12.04 23.59 4.32
N LEU A 11 -11.43 22.51 3.79
CA LEU A 11 -10.35 22.61 2.82
C LEU A 11 -10.78 23.31 1.53
N LEU A 12 -11.96 22.97 0.97
CA LEU A 12 -12.47 23.62 -0.24
C LEU A 12 -12.68 25.13 0.00
N ASP A 13 -13.30 25.47 1.13
CA ASP A 13 -13.54 26.85 1.50
C ASP A 13 -12.20 27.60 1.69
N ALA A 14 -11.20 26.95 2.31
CA ALA A 14 -9.88 27.52 2.57
C ALA A 14 -9.04 27.76 1.30
N ILE A 15 -9.24 26.98 0.24
CA ILE A 15 -8.57 27.20 -1.06
C ILE A 15 -9.35 28.16 -1.98
N GLY A 16 -10.44 28.76 -1.49
CA GLY A 16 -11.23 29.76 -2.21
C GLY A 16 -12.27 29.19 -3.19
N GLU A 17 -12.63 27.91 -3.07
CA GLU A 17 -13.70 27.30 -3.86
C GLU A 17 -15.08 27.51 -3.22
N ASP A 18 -16.12 27.57 -4.06
CA ASP A 18 -17.51 27.49 -3.60
C ASP A 18 -17.90 26.02 -3.39
N GLY A 19 -17.89 25.57 -2.14
CA GLY A 19 -18.25 24.19 -1.79
C GLY A 19 -19.71 23.80 -2.11
N ASP A 20 -20.61 24.76 -2.36
CA ASP A 20 -22.03 24.51 -2.68
C ASP A 20 -22.31 24.41 -4.17
N ARG A 21 -21.32 24.72 -5.04
CA ARG A 21 -21.49 24.52 -6.48
C ARG A 21 -21.80 23.05 -6.79
N GLN A 22 -22.64 22.83 -7.80
CA GLN A 22 -23.19 21.51 -8.14
C GLN A 22 -22.12 20.39 -8.22
N GLY A 23 -20.93 20.70 -8.76
CA GLY A 23 -19.82 19.76 -8.87
C GLY A 23 -19.18 19.35 -7.53
N LEU A 24 -19.14 20.26 -6.55
CA LEU A 24 -18.46 20.08 -5.26
C LEU A 24 -19.37 19.69 -4.11
N ALA A 25 -20.69 19.83 -4.25
CA ALA A 25 -21.65 19.50 -3.19
C ALA A 25 -21.44 18.10 -2.56
N LYS A 26 -20.96 17.13 -3.35
CA LYS A 26 -20.62 15.77 -2.88
C LYS A 26 -19.12 15.48 -2.78
N THR A 27 -18.25 16.42 -3.13
CA THR A 27 -16.79 16.25 -3.10
C THR A 27 -16.29 15.91 -1.70
N PRO A 28 -16.69 16.59 -0.61
CA PRO A 28 -16.17 16.27 0.72
C PRO A 28 -16.42 14.82 1.14
N ALA A 29 -17.58 14.26 0.77
CA ALA A 29 -17.91 12.86 1.07
C ALA A 29 -17.17 11.86 0.17
N ARG A 30 -16.89 12.22 -1.09
CA ARG A 30 -16.07 11.40 -2.00
C ARG A 30 -14.61 11.41 -1.58
N ALA A 31 -14.06 12.59 -1.27
CA ALA A 31 -12.67 12.77 -0.84
C ALA A 31 -12.40 12.06 0.49
N ALA A 32 -13.31 12.15 1.46
CA ALA A 32 -13.19 11.41 2.72
C ALA A 32 -13.07 9.89 2.50
N ARG A 33 -13.97 9.30 1.70
CA ARG A 33 -13.93 7.86 1.37
C ARG A 33 -12.67 7.48 0.59
N ALA A 34 -12.21 8.34 -0.31
CA ALA A 34 -10.96 8.11 -1.04
C ALA A 34 -9.76 8.10 -0.09
N MET A 35 -9.67 9.04 0.84
CA MET A 35 -8.60 9.08 1.84
C MET A 35 -8.64 7.87 2.79
N GLU A 36 -9.82 7.45 3.21
CA GLU A 36 -9.98 6.23 4.01
C GLU A 36 -9.50 4.97 3.27
N PHE A 37 -9.79 4.86 1.96
CA PHE A 37 -9.29 3.77 1.12
C PHE A 37 -7.77 3.85 0.92
N LEU A 38 -7.25 5.03 0.62
CA LEU A 38 -5.81 5.27 0.40
C LEU A 38 -4.98 5.05 1.66
N THR A 39 -5.60 5.06 2.83
CA THR A 39 -4.95 4.84 4.14
C THR A 39 -5.41 3.55 4.84
N GLN A 40 -6.11 2.66 4.15
CA GLN A 40 -6.69 1.45 4.75
C GLN A 40 -5.65 0.46 5.28
N GLY A 41 -4.42 0.54 4.78
CA GLY A 41 -3.31 -0.30 5.19
C GLY A 41 -2.94 -0.20 6.67
N TYR A 42 -3.29 0.90 7.34
CA TYR A 42 -3.14 1.03 8.80
C TYR A 42 -4.09 0.12 9.60
N ARG A 43 -5.16 -0.37 8.97
CA ARG A 43 -6.23 -1.18 9.59
C ARG A 43 -6.18 -2.64 9.12
N GLN A 44 -5.10 -3.04 8.47
CA GLN A 44 -4.90 -4.39 7.94
C GLN A 44 -3.73 -5.05 8.64
N SER A 45 -3.87 -6.34 8.94
CA SER A 45 -2.78 -7.19 9.41
C SER A 45 -2.19 -7.98 8.26
N VAL A 46 -0.85 -8.05 8.21
CA VAL A 46 -0.13 -8.93 7.28
C VAL A 46 -0.50 -10.39 7.54
N GLU A 47 -0.54 -10.80 8.80
CA GLU A 47 -0.87 -12.18 9.21
C GLU A 47 -2.24 -12.61 8.69
N GLU A 48 -3.25 -11.76 8.86
CA GLU A 48 -4.61 -11.98 8.34
C GLU A 48 -4.66 -12.01 6.81
N ILE A 49 -3.76 -11.30 6.14
CA ILE A 49 -3.68 -11.31 4.68
C ILE A 49 -3.01 -12.57 4.17
N VAL A 50 -1.93 -13.01 4.82
CA VAL A 50 -1.27 -14.29 4.52
C VAL A 50 -2.26 -15.43 4.69
N ASN A 51 -3.06 -15.44 5.77
CA ASN A 51 -4.19 -16.35 6.02
C ASN A 51 -3.88 -17.82 5.69
N ASN A 52 -2.81 -18.38 6.26
CA ASN A 52 -2.36 -19.75 6.02
C ASN A 52 -2.05 -20.09 4.55
N ALA A 53 -1.85 -19.10 3.68
CA ALA A 53 -1.42 -19.32 2.30
C ALA A 53 0.10 -19.47 2.20
N VAL A 54 0.69 -20.15 3.19
CA VAL A 54 2.09 -20.57 3.23
C VAL A 54 2.10 -22.07 3.11
N PHE A 55 2.94 -22.59 2.24
CA PHE A 55 2.98 -24.00 1.87
C PHE A 55 4.40 -24.53 1.95
N ASP A 56 4.55 -25.78 2.36
CA ASP A 56 5.85 -26.46 2.30
C ASP A 56 6.28 -26.65 0.83
N SER A 57 7.57 -26.46 0.56
CA SER A 57 8.14 -26.60 -0.78
C SER A 57 9.63 -26.91 -0.73
N GLU A 58 10.08 -27.76 -1.65
CA GLU A 58 11.50 -28.07 -1.87
C GLU A 58 12.18 -27.07 -2.82
N ALA A 59 11.46 -26.04 -3.30
CA ALA A 59 12.03 -25.02 -4.18
C ALA A 59 13.19 -24.28 -3.49
N SER A 60 14.29 -24.12 -4.22
CA SER A 60 15.51 -23.44 -3.73
C SER A 60 15.95 -22.28 -4.64
N GLU A 61 15.27 -22.12 -5.77
CA GLU A 61 15.46 -21.08 -6.75
C GLU A 61 14.73 -19.78 -6.35
N ILE A 62 15.13 -18.67 -6.97
CA ILE A 62 14.47 -17.37 -6.77
C ILE A 62 13.02 -17.44 -7.28
N ILE A 63 12.09 -17.04 -6.42
CA ILE A 63 10.71 -16.74 -6.80
C ILE A 63 10.58 -15.22 -6.95
N LEU A 64 10.21 -14.78 -8.16
CA LEU A 64 10.03 -13.37 -8.49
C LEU A 64 8.58 -13.07 -8.83
N VAL A 65 7.97 -12.14 -8.08
CA VAL A 65 6.70 -11.49 -8.42
C VAL A 65 7.02 -10.05 -8.84
N LYS A 66 6.94 -9.79 -10.14
CA LYS A 66 7.30 -8.50 -10.74
C LYS A 66 6.08 -7.75 -11.27
N ASP A 67 6.27 -6.46 -11.51
CA ASP A 67 5.28 -5.57 -12.12
C ASP A 67 3.99 -5.44 -11.29
N ILE A 68 4.12 -5.48 -9.95
CA ILE A 68 3.02 -5.23 -9.02
C ILE A 68 2.71 -3.73 -9.08
N GLU A 69 1.51 -3.36 -9.52
CA GLU A 69 1.10 -1.96 -9.52
C GLU A 69 1.11 -1.38 -8.10
N LEU A 70 1.69 -0.20 -7.95
CA LEU A 70 1.86 0.46 -6.67
C LEU A 70 1.28 1.87 -6.71
N TYR A 71 0.38 2.14 -5.77
CA TYR A 71 -0.18 3.47 -5.52
C TYR A 71 -0.04 3.77 -4.02
N SER A 72 0.71 4.81 -3.70
CA SER A 72 0.87 5.26 -2.32
C SER A 72 0.80 6.78 -2.23
N MET A 73 0.87 7.33 -1.02
CA MET A 73 0.73 8.75 -0.72
C MET A 73 1.96 9.24 0.02
N CYS A 74 2.66 10.23 -0.53
CA CYS A 74 3.81 10.84 0.11
C CYS A 74 3.36 11.54 1.40
N GLU A 75 3.94 11.16 2.54
CA GLU A 75 3.55 11.72 3.84
C GLU A 75 3.85 13.22 3.98
N HIS A 76 4.84 13.73 3.24
CA HIS A 76 5.24 15.14 3.30
C HIS A 76 4.21 16.10 2.69
N HIS A 77 3.53 15.68 1.61
CA HIS A 77 2.69 16.58 0.81
C HIS A 77 1.28 16.04 0.58
N LEU A 78 1.00 14.81 1.01
CA LEU A 78 -0.26 14.11 0.74
C LEU A 78 -0.59 14.04 -0.76
N LEU A 79 0.45 13.96 -1.59
CA LEU A 79 0.33 13.73 -3.03
C LEU A 79 0.75 12.30 -3.34
N PRO A 80 0.15 11.67 -4.37
CA PRO A 80 0.44 10.29 -4.68
C PRO A 80 1.84 10.13 -5.29
N PHE A 81 2.46 8.99 -4.99
CA PHE A 81 3.53 8.45 -5.82
C PHE A 81 3.10 7.10 -6.37
N ILE A 82 3.30 6.92 -7.68
CA ILE A 82 2.70 5.85 -8.47
C ILE A 82 3.80 5.15 -9.24
N GLY A 83 3.78 3.82 -9.24
CA GLY A 83 4.87 3.03 -9.76
C GLY A 83 4.62 1.54 -9.77
N ARG A 84 5.72 0.80 -9.67
CA ARG A 84 5.72 -0.66 -9.56
C ARG A 84 6.60 -1.13 -8.43
N ALA A 85 6.18 -2.23 -7.82
CA ALA A 85 7.02 -3.02 -6.93
C ALA A 85 7.38 -4.34 -7.59
N HIS A 86 8.60 -4.81 -7.29
CA HIS A 86 9.13 -6.10 -7.70
C HIS A 86 9.66 -6.76 -6.44
N VAL A 87 9.19 -7.98 -6.17
CA VAL A 87 9.52 -8.71 -4.96
C VAL A 87 10.09 -10.06 -5.35
N ALA A 88 11.30 -10.33 -4.88
CA ALA A 88 11.97 -11.61 -5.04
C ALA A 88 12.30 -12.20 -3.67
N TYR A 89 12.26 -13.53 -3.55
CA TYR A 89 12.78 -14.22 -2.38
C TYR A 89 13.36 -15.59 -2.75
N ILE A 90 14.28 -16.08 -1.92
CA ILE A 90 14.84 -17.44 -2.02
C ILE A 90 14.20 -18.29 -0.93
N PRO A 91 13.32 -19.24 -1.25
CA PRO A 91 12.61 -20.03 -0.25
C PRO A 91 13.56 -20.81 0.67
N ASN A 92 13.06 -21.13 1.86
CA ASN A 92 13.71 -22.01 2.82
C ASN A 92 12.66 -22.97 3.40
N GLY A 93 12.26 -23.96 2.60
CA GLY A 93 11.22 -24.93 2.96
C GLY A 93 9.78 -24.41 2.88
N LYS A 94 9.56 -23.09 2.78
CA LYS A 94 8.23 -22.46 2.70
C LYS A 94 8.10 -21.54 1.49
N VAL A 95 6.95 -21.58 0.83
CA VAL A 95 6.54 -20.64 -0.23
C VAL A 95 5.20 -20.00 0.11
N ILE A 96 4.98 -18.80 -0.40
CA ILE A 96 3.71 -18.08 -0.24
C ILE A 96 2.90 -18.10 -1.55
N GLY A 97 1.58 -18.16 -1.44
CA GLY A 97 0.70 -17.94 -2.59
C GLY A 97 1.01 -16.59 -3.26
N LEU A 98 1.33 -16.59 -4.56
CA LEU A 98 1.86 -15.42 -5.28
C LEU A 98 0.98 -14.16 -5.14
N SER A 99 -0.34 -14.32 -5.09
CA SER A 99 -1.29 -13.21 -4.89
C SER A 99 -1.14 -12.51 -3.54
N LYS A 100 -0.58 -13.18 -2.52
CA LYS A 100 -0.35 -12.59 -1.20
C LYS A 100 0.80 -11.61 -1.20
N VAL A 101 1.82 -11.82 -2.04
CA VAL A 101 2.93 -10.87 -2.19
C VAL A 101 2.39 -9.50 -2.60
N ALA A 102 1.53 -9.45 -3.63
CA ALA A 102 0.88 -8.21 -4.05
C ALA A 102 0.00 -7.59 -2.95
N ARG A 103 -0.70 -8.40 -2.16
CA ARG A 103 -1.51 -7.89 -1.03
C ARG A 103 -0.66 -7.33 0.10
N ILE A 104 0.50 -7.91 0.39
CA ILE A 104 1.46 -7.36 1.37
C ILE A 104 1.95 -5.99 0.89
N VAL A 105 2.28 -5.86 -0.40
CA VAL A 105 2.61 -4.55 -1.00
C VAL A 105 1.48 -3.54 -0.76
N ASP A 106 0.23 -3.92 -1.01
CA ASP A 106 -0.94 -3.05 -0.79
C ASP A 106 -1.11 -2.61 0.68
N VAL A 107 -0.84 -3.48 1.67
CA VAL A 107 -0.94 -3.13 3.11
C VAL A 107 -0.07 -1.94 3.45
N PHE A 108 1.14 -1.90 2.91
CA PHE A 108 2.09 -0.84 3.20
C PHE A 108 1.91 0.35 2.27
N ALA A 109 1.56 0.12 0.99
CA ALA A 109 1.35 1.18 0.01
C ALA A 109 0.10 2.02 0.33
N ARG A 110 -0.95 1.43 0.91
CA ARG A 110 -2.18 2.13 1.34
C ARG A 110 -2.00 2.81 2.71
N ARG A 111 -0.94 3.61 2.84
CA ARG A 111 -0.57 4.42 4.00
C ARG A 111 0.01 5.75 3.51
N LEU A 112 0.24 6.68 4.44
CA LEU A 112 1.17 7.78 4.21
C LEU A 112 2.59 7.22 4.35
N GLN A 113 3.45 7.51 3.38
CA GLN A 113 4.72 6.81 3.23
C GLN A 113 5.85 7.70 2.73
N ILE A 114 7.05 7.21 3.02
CA ILE A 114 8.30 7.46 2.31
C ILE A 114 8.65 6.18 1.53
N GLN A 115 9.12 6.30 0.29
CA GLN A 115 9.32 5.14 -0.61
C GLN A 115 10.34 4.14 -0.03
N GLU A 116 11.37 4.64 0.64
CA GLU A 116 12.41 3.88 1.32
C GLU A 116 11.80 3.02 2.44
N ASN A 117 10.97 3.63 3.29
CA ASN A 117 10.28 2.92 4.38
C ASN A 117 9.30 1.87 3.83
N LEU A 118 8.52 2.21 2.80
CA LEU A 118 7.62 1.29 2.13
C LEU A 118 8.38 0.05 1.62
N THR A 119 9.53 0.26 0.99
CA THR A 119 10.38 -0.81 0.45
C THR A 119 10.87 -1.75 1.56
N THR A 120 11.40 -1.17 2.64
CA THR A 120 11.89 -1.94 3.80
C THR A 120 10.76 -2.73 4.47
N GLN A 121 9.61 -2.11 4.70
CA GLN A 121 8.47 -2.76 5.36
C GLN A 121 7.97 -3.98 4.60
N ILE A 122 7.92 -3.92 3.26
CA ILE A 122 7.54 -5.07 2.43
C ILE A 122 8.56 -6.20 2.58
N ALA A 123 9.86 -5.87 2.57
CA ALA A 123 10.94 -6.86 2.68
C ALA A 123 10.94 -7.55 4.05
N GLU A 124 10.90 -6.77 5.13
CA GLU A 124 10.84 -7.28 6.51
C GLU A 124 9.60 -8.14 6.74
N SER A 125 8.45 -7.69 6.25
CA SER A 125 7.20 -8.47 6.35
C SER A 125 7.30 -9.85 5.71
N LEU A 126 8.02 -10.00 4.59
CA LEU A 126 8.22 -11.30 3.94
C LEU A 126 9.28 -12.13 4.66
N MET A 127 10.32 -11.50 5.20
CA MET A 127 11.30 -12.16 6.06
C MET A 127 10.61 -12.79 7.26
N ASP A 128 9.75 -12.04 7.95
CA ASP A 128 9.04 -12.49 9.15
C ASP A 128 8.01 -13.60 8.85
N CYS A 129 7.31 -13.51 7.71
CA CYS A 129 6.27 -14.48 7.38
C CYS A 129 6.81 -15.84 6.89
N LEU A 130 7.96 -15.84 6.21
CA LEU A 130 8.44 -17.02 5.47
C LEU A 130 9.77 -17.57 5.99
N GLU A 131 10.54 -16.78 6.75
CA GLU A 131 11.91 -17.09 7.14
C GLU A 131 12.77 -17.57 5.94
N PRO A 132 12.71 -16.87 4.79
CA PRO A 132 13.41 -17.30 3.58
C PRO A 132 14.91 -17.07 3.73
N ASN A 133 15.72 -17.65 2.83
CA ASN A 133 17.16 -17.40 2.79
C ASN A 133 17.51 -15.94 2.45
N GLY A 134 16.58 -15.22 1.82
CA GLY A 134 16.67 -13.79 1.58
C GLY A 134 15.48 -13.24 0.82
N VAL A 135 15.24 -11.93 0.95
CA VAL A 135 14.21 -11.17 0.25
C VAL A 135 14.86 -9.96 -0.41
N ALA A 136 14.42 -9.63 -1.62
CA ALA A 136 14.77 -8.38 -2.31
C ALA A 136 13.48 -7.70 -2.78
N VAL A 137 13.38 -6.40 -2.51
CA VAL A 137 12.26 -5.55 -2.95
C VAL A 137 12.83 -4.37 -3.70
N VAL A 138 12.29 -4.12 -4.89
CA VAL A 138 12.59 -2.93 -5.69
C VAL A 138 11.29 -2.17 -5.92
N VAL A 139 11.29 -0.88 -5.59
CA VAL A 139 10.17 0.03 -5.87
C VAL A 139 10.65 1.12 -6.81
N GLU A 140 10.00 1.23 -7.96
CA GLU A 140 10.24 2.28 -8.96
C GLU A 140 8.97 3.10 -9.10
N ALA A 141 8.97 4.34 -8.61
CA ALA A 141 7.78 5.20 -8.61
C ALA A 141 8.11 6.64 -9.01
N LYS A 142 7.10 7.30 -9.58
CA LYS A 142 7.12 8.74 -9.86
C LYS A 142 6.31 9.45 -8.78
N HIS A 143 6.90 10.50 -8.21
CA HIS A 143 6.26 11.39 -7.25
C HIS A 143 5.66 12.58 -8.02
N LEU A 144 4.40 12.93 -7.74
CA LEU A 144 3.72 14.06 -8.37
C LEU A 144 4.17 15.42 -7.82
#